data_AF-A0A3B8XRW5-F1
#
_entry.id   AF-A0A3B8XRW5-F1
#
_cell.length_a   1.000
_cell.length_b   1.000
_cell.length_c   1.000
_cell.angle_alpha   90.00
_cell.angle_beta   90.00
_cell.angle_gamma   90.00
#
_symmetry.space_group_name_H-M   'P 1'
#
loop_
_entity.id
_entity.type
_entity.pdbx_description
1 polymer ?
#
loop_
_entity_poly.entity_id
_entity_poly.type
_entity_poly.pdbx_seq_one_letter_code
_entity_poly.pdbx_strand_id
1 'polypeptide(L)'
;MKPLVKELEWMLPHEVFANFADEPFALFLDSATAAPARDTGLHGRWSFIAIDPFETISLAVEENAPFNLLKSKLASLPAVETDRTMPPFCGGAAGFFGYGLDDEGAA
;
A
#
# COMPACT_ATOMS: atom_id res chain seq x y z
N MET A 1 -15.15 9.41 6.94
CA MET A 1 -14.86 8.28 7.85
C MET A 1 -13.58 8.64 8.55
N LYS A 2 -13.62 8.71 9.88
CA LYS A 2 -12.44 8.95 10.70
C LYS A 2 -11.75 7.61 11.01
N PRO A 3 -10.46 7.43 10.69
CA PRO A 3 -9.75 6.20 11.02
C PRO A 3 -9.59 6.07 12.55
N LEU A 4 -9.60 4.83 13.04
CA LEU A 4 -9.19 4.53 14.41
C LEU A 4 -7.66 4.57 14.46
N VAL A 5 -7.11 5.54 15.19
CA VAL A 5 -5.66 5.72 15.30
C VAL A 5 -5.24 5.47 16.74
N LYS A 6 -4.19 4.66 16.89
CA LYS A 6 -3.53 4.39 18.16
C LYS A 6 -2.03 4.48 17.97
N GLU A 7 -1.39 5.39 18.71
CA GLU A 7 0.07 5.44 18.77
C GLU A 7 0.61 4.26 19.58
N LEU A 8 1.73 3.72 19.13
CA LEU A 8 2.45 2.62 19.76
C LEU A 8 3.85 3.11 20.15
N GLU A 9 4.48 2.40 21.09
CA GLU A 9 5.89 2.60 21.38
C GLU A 9 6.72 2.42 20.10
N TRP A 10 7.73 3.27 19.94
CA TRP A 10 8.52 3.27 18.72
C TRP A 10 9.35 1.98 18.60
N MET A 11 9.37 1.41 17.40
CA MET A 11 10.16 0.24 17.02
C MET A 11 10.67 0.40 15.58
N LEU A 12 11.72 -0.34 15.23
CA LEU A 12 12.19 -0.37 13.84
C LEU A 12 11.12 -1.02 12.94
N PRO A 13 10.71 -0.39 11.82
CA PRO A 13 9.62 -0.90 11.00
C PRO A 13 9.79 -2.36 10.53
N HIS A 14 11.01 -2.76 10.18
CA HIS A 14 11.29 -4.14 9.76
C HIS A 14 11.18 -5.15 10.90
N GLU A 15 11.48 -4.76 12.15
CA GLU A 15 11.25 -5.62 13.33
C GLU A 15 9.76 -5.80 13.59
N VAL A 16 8.94 -4.76 13.35
CA VAL A 16 7.49 -4.87 13.41
C VAL A 16 6.99 -5.83 12.34
N PHE A 17 7.40 -5.63 11.08
CA PHE A 17 6.96 -6.45 9.96
C PHE A 17 7.38 -7.91 10.08
N ALA A 18 8.53 -8.21 10.69
CA ALA A 18 9.00 -9.59 10.89
C ALA A 18 7.97 -10.48 11.59
N ASN A 19 7.11 -9.92 12.46
CA ASN A 19 6.04 -10.66 13.15
C ASN A 19 4.89 -11.06 12.23
N PHE A 20 4.79 -10.46 11.04
CA PHE A 20 3.70 -10.65 10.07
C PHE A 20 4.20 -11.14 8.72
N ALA A 21 5.50 -11.40 8.56
CA ALA A 21 6.11 -11.66 7.26
C ALA A 21 5.54 -12.90 6.55
N ASP A 22 5.04 -13.87 7.32
CA ASP A 22 4.43 -15.10 6.81
C ASP A 22 2.91 -14.99 6.63
N GLU A 23 2.28 -13.87 7.03
CA GLU A 23 0.84 -13.69 6.90
C GLU A 23 0.44 -13.42 5.43
N PRO A 24 -0.64 -14.04 4.93
CA PRO A 24 -1.14 -13.79 3.59
C PRO A 24 -1.38 -12.29 3.34
N PHE A 25 -0.87 -11.79 2.22
CA PHE A 25 -0.98 -10.38 1.79
C PHE A 25 -0.31 -9.35 2.71
N ALA A 26 0.54 -9.78 3.65
CA ALA A 26 1.36 -8.86 4.42
C ALA A 26 2.28 -8.07 3.48
N LEU A 27 2.21 -6.75 3.54
CA LEU A 27 2.94 -5.84 2.67
C LEU A 27 3.70 -4.82 3.51
N PHE A 28 4.99 -4.69 3.20
CA PHE A 28 5.86 -3.67 3.77
C PHE A 28 6.34 -2.71 2.68
N LEU A 29 5.95 -1.44 2.78
CA LEU A 29 6.40 -0.35 1.93
C LEU A 29 7.38 0.52 2.70
N ASP A 30 8.67 0.25 2.50
CA ASP A 30 9.74 1.00 3.16
C ASP A 30 10.25 2.13 2.26
N SER A 31 10.23 3.36 2.78
CA SER A 31 10.71 4.53 2.05
C SER A 31 12.23 4.68 2.18
N ALA A 32 12.97 3.64 1.80
CA ALA A 32 14.42 3.65 1.74
C ALA A 32 14.87 4.41 0.47
N THR A 33 14.83 5.74 0.51
CA THR A 33 15.37 6.54 -0.61
C THR A 33 16.87 6.33 -0.71
N ALA A 34 17.33 5.62 -1.75
CA ALA A 34 18.69 5.71 -2.24
C ALA A 34 18.83 6.99 -3.09
N ALA A 35 18.73 8.15 -2.44
CA ALA A 35 18.96 9.41 -3.13
C ALA A 35 20.38 9.39 -3.76
N PRO A 36 20.59 10.02 -4.94
CA PRO A 36 21.94 10.23 -5.44
C PRO A 36 22.82 10.81 -4.32
N ALA A 37 24.00 10.23 -4.11
CA ALA A 37 24.94 10.61 -3.05
C ALA A 37 24.50 10.37 -1.58
N ARG A 38 23.48 9.54 -1.31
CA ARG A 38 23.02 9.21 0.06
C ARG A 38 22.57 10.44 0.87
N ASP A 39 21.95 11.42 0.21
CA ASP A 39 21.37 12.58 0.90
C ASP A 39 20.24 12.14 1.83
N THR A 40 20.49 12.23 3.12
CA THR A 40 19.54 11.80 4.16
C THR A 40 18.35 12.75 4.31
N GLY A 41 18.41 13.96 3.73
CA GLY A 41 17.30 14.90 3.70
C GLY A 41 16.18 14.53 2.73
N LEU A 42 16.40 13.55 1.85
CA LEU A 42 15.45 13.07 0.85
C LEU A 42 14.78 11.73 1.24
N HIS A 43 15.00 11.25 2.47
CA HIS A 43 14.33 10.05 2.96
C HIS A 43 12.83 10.30 3.16
N GLY A 44 12.00 9.33 2.75
CA GLY A 44 10.60 9.35 3.12
C GLY A 44 10.46 9.17 4.63
N ARG A 45 9.69 10.07 5.27
CA ARG A 45 9.48 10.06 6.74
C ARG A 45 8.75 8.80 7.24
N TRP A 46 8.07 8.08 6.36
CA TRP A 46 7.13 7.02 6.71
C TRP A 46 7.46 5.70 6.01
N SER A 47 7.33 4.61 6.77
CA SER A 47 7.19 3.26 6.23
C SER A 47 5.78 2.77 6.55
N PHE A 48 5.18 1.97 5.67
CA PHE A 48 3.82 1.47 5.83
C PHE A 48 3.82 -0.05 5.91
N ILE A 49 3.07 -0.59 6.86
CA ILE A 49 2.79 -2.02 6.97
C ILE A 49 1.28 -2.18 6.79
N ALA A 50 0.89 -2.99 5.81
CA ALA A 50 -0.50 -3.37 5.57
C ALA A 50 -0.65 -4.88 5.77
N ILE A 51 -1.62 -5.27 6.59
CA ILE A 51 -1.93 -6.65 6.95
C ILE A 51 -3.45 -6.82 7.00
N ASP A 52 -3.93 -8.06 6.90
CA ASP A 52 -5.34 -8.42 7.04
C ASP A 52 -6.31 -7.59 6.16
N PRO A 53 -6.17 -7.63 4.82
CA PRO A 53 -7.08 -6.92 3.93
C PRO A 53 -8.49 -7.52 4.00
N PHE A 54 -9.51 -6.67 4.16
CA PHE A 54 -10.92 -7.12 4.12
C PHE A 54 -11.38 -7.56 2.72
N GLU A 55 -10.65 -7.17 1.68
CA GLU A 55 -10.90 -7.57 0.30
C GLU A 55 -9.57 -7.63 -0.47
N THR A 56 -9.43 -8.66 -1.32
CA THR A 56 -8.28 -8.81 -2.21
C THR A 56 -8.76 -8.84 -3.66
N ILE A 57 -7.95 -8.27 -4.55
CA ILE A 57 -8.23 -8.21 -5.99
C ILE A 57 -7.01 -8.79 -6.70
N SER A 58 -7.23 -9.82 -7.51
CA SER A 58 -6.23 -10.38 -8.41
C SER A 58 -6.86 -10.47 -9.79
N LEU A 59 -6.23 -9.86 -10.78
CA LEU A 59 -6.76 -9.72 -12.13
C LEU A 59 -5.82 -10.42 -13.10
N ALA A 60 -6.40 -11.20 -14.01
CA ALA A 60 -5.69 -11.73 -15.16
C ALA A 60 -5.76 -10.72 -16.32
N VAL A 61 -4.76 -10.77 -17.20
CA VAL A 61 -4.62 -9.89 -18.38
C VAL A 61 -5.83 -9.96 -19.32
N GLU A 62 -6.57 -11.07 -19.29
CA GLU A 62 -7.77 -11.30 -20.12
C GLU A 62 -8.96 -10.38 -19.76
N GLU A 63 -8.88 -9.61 -18.67
CA GLU A 63 -9.91 -8.68 -18.25
C GLU A 63 -9.72 -7.28 -18.86
N ASN A 64 -10.62 -6.90 -19.78
CA ASN A 64 -10.63 -5.56 -20.36
C ASN A 64 -10.76 -4.49 -19.25
N ALA A 65 -9.71 -3.67 -19.11
CA ALA A 65 -9.58 -2.55 -18.16
C ALA A 65 -9.46 -2.96 -16.67
N PRO A 66 -8.32 -3.57 -16.26
CA PRO A 66 -8.11 -4.07 -14.90
C PRO A 66 -8.24 -2.96 -13.82
N PHE A 67 -7.92 -1.72 -14.18
CA PHE A 67 -8.05 -0.58 -13.27
C PHE A 67 -9.49 -0.16 -13.00
N ASN A 68 -10.47 -0.51 -13.84
CA ASN A 68 -11.86 -0.10 -13.67
C ASN A 68 -12.50 -0.76 -12.44
N LEU A 69 -12.20 -2.04 -12.18
CA LEU A 69 -12.69 -2.73 -11.00
C LEU A 69 -12.14 -2.08 -9.73
N LEU A 70 -10.82 -1.88 -9.67
CA LEU A 70 -10.14 -1.25 -8.54
C LEU A 70 -10.69 0.16 -8.29
N LYS A 71 -10.84 0.97 -9.34
CA LYS A 71 -11.41 2.32 -9.27
C LYS A 71 -12.83 2.32 -8.73
N SER A 72 -13.68 1.40 -9.20
CA SER A 72 -15.07 1.29 -8.77
C SER A 72 -15.17 0.87 -7.30
N LYS A 73 -14.35 -0.08 -6.87
CA LYS A 73 -14.28 -0.52 -5.46
C LYS A 73 -13.83 0.62 -4.55
N LEU A 74 -12.72 1.29 -4.90
CA LEU A 74 -12.23 2.44 -4.12
C LEU A 74 -13.26 3.57 -4.04
N ALA A 75 -13.97 3.87 -5.13
CA ALA A 75 -15.01 4.90 -5.15
C ALA A 75 -16.24 4.54 -4.30
N SER A 76 -16.49 3.25 -4.04
CA SER A 76 -17.57 2.79 -3.18
C SER A 76 -17.26 2.91 -1.68
N LEU A 77 -15.98 3.05 -1.32
CA LEU A 77 -15.55 3.18 0.06
C LEU A 77 -15.80 4.61 0.57
N PRO A 78 -16.16 4.78 1.86
CA PRO A 78 -16.28 6.10 2.45
C PRO A 78 -14.96 6.88 2.39
N ALA A 79 -15.03 8.16 2.06
CA ALA A 79 -13.86 9.03 2.10
C ALA A 79 -13.23 9.03 3.50
N VAL A 80 -11.91 8.89 3.57
CA VAL A 80 -11.14 8.94 4.81
C VAL A 80 -10.85 10.40 5.15
N GLU A 81 -11.23 10.82 6.35
CA GLU A 81 -10.87 12.13 6.88
C GLU A 81 -9.38 12.13 7.19
N THR A 82 -8.62 13.07 6.60
CA THR A 82 -7.18 13.20 6.81
C THR A 82 -6.81 14.60 7.27
N ASP A 83 -5.75 14.70 8.08
CA ASP A 83 -5.17 15.97 8.50
C ASP A 83 -3.64 15.95 8.33
N ARG A 84 -2.96 17.06 8.64
CA ARG A 84 -1.51 17.22 8.46
C ARG A 84 -0.66 16.43 9.47
N THR A 85 -1.27 15.95 10.54
CA THR A 85 -0.60 15.17 11.60
C THR A 85 -0.63 13.67 11.31
N MET A 86 -1.56 13.22 10.48
CA MET A 86 -1.70 11.82 10.11
C MET A 86 -0.68 11.37 9.04
N PRO A 87 -0.38 10.05 8.96
CA PRO A 87 0.42 9.50 7.88
C PRO A 87 -0.24 9.75 6.51
N PRO A 88 0.55 9.89 5.42
CA PRO A 88 0.00 10.17 4.09
C PRO A 88 -0.78 9.00 3.49
N PHE A 89 -0.68 7.80 4.06
CA PHE A 89 -1.49 6.64 3.73
C PHE A 89 -2.18 6.11 4.99
N CYS A 90 -3.51 6.25 5.05
CA CYS A 90 -4.37 5.84 6.17
C CYS A 90 -5.35 4.72 5.77
N GLY A 91 -4.97 3.90 4.79
CA GLY A 91 -5.81 2.86 4.20
C GLY A 91 -6.21 3.16 2.75
N GLY A 92 -6.67 2.14 2.07
CA GLY A 92 -6.93 2.13 0.63
C GLY A 92 -6.53 0.78 0.03
N ALA A 93 -6.14 0.78 -1.24
CA ALA A 93 -5.57 -0.40 -1.88
C ALA A 93 -4.04 -0.33 -1.85
N ALA A 94 -3.40 -1.47 -1.59
CA ALA A 94 -1.95 -1.62 -1.65
C ALA A 94 -1.61 -3.00 -2.22
N GLY A 95 -0.55 -3.07 -3.01
CA GLY A 95 -0.16 -4.26 -3.75
C GLY A 95 0.80 -3.91 -4.88
N PHE A 96 0.86 -4.77 -5.89
CA PHE A 96 1.69 -4.55 -7.07
C PHE A 96 0.85 -4.64 -8.34
N PHE A 97 1.27 -3.90 -9.36
CA PHE A 97 0.82 -4.11 -10.74
C PHE A 97 1.91 -4.90 -11.46
N GLY A 98 1.55 -6.11 -11.91
CA GLY A 98 2.48 -6.95 -12.66
C GLY A 98 2.85 -6.31 -14.00
N TYR A 99 4.04 -6.62 -14.52
CA TYR A 99 4.54 -6.02 -15.76
C TYR A 99 3.61 -6.27 -16.97
N GLY A 100 2.99 -7.45 -17.04
CA GLY A 100 2.08 -7.82 -18.13
C GLY A 100 0.66 -7.28 -18.01
N LEU A 101 0.36 -6.40 -17.04
CA LEU A 101 -1.01 -5.91 -16.82
C LEU A 101 -1.57 -5.11 -18.01
N ASP A 102 -0.71 -4.52 -18.82
CA ASP A 102 -1.07 -3.78 -20.05
C ASP A 102 -0.78 -4.59 -21.33
N ASP A 103 -0.44 -5.88 -21.23
CA ASP A 103 -0.06 -6.68 -22.40
C ASP A 103 -1.32 -7.11 -23.17
N GLU A 104 -1.68 -6.40 -24.24
CA GLU A 104 -2.76 -6.79 -25.19
C GLU A 104 -2.42 -8.09 -25.99
N GLY A 105 -1.40 -8.84 -25.57
CA GLY A 105 -0.81 -9.97 -26.27
C GLY A 105 -1.20 -11.34 -25.73
N ALA A 106 -2.43 -11.78 -26.02
CA ALA A 106 -2.72 -13.20 -26.25
C ALA A 106 -3.92 -13.30 -27.21
N ALA A 107 -3.63 -13.09 -28.49
CA ALA A 107 -4.46 -13.57 -29.60
C ALA A 107 -4.37 -15.09 -29.72
#